data_AF-A0A7S1W6L9-F1
#
_entry.id   AF-A0A7S1W6L9-F1
#
_cell.length_a   1.000
_cell.length_b   1.000
_cell.length_c   1.000
_cell.angle_alpha   90.00
_cell.angle_beta   90.00
_cell.angle_gamma   90.00
#
_symmetry.space_group_name_H-M   'P 1'
#
loop_
_entity.id
_entity.type
_entity.pdbx_description
1 polymer ?
#
loop_
_entity_poly.entity_id
_entity_poly.type
_entity_poly.pdbx_seq_one_letter_code
_entity_poly.pdbx_strand_id
1 'polypeptide(L)'
;AIITAGGGASAIASLTAVPGCSNTLVDAVMPYSNTASEELLDCRTDERVSAQVGSELAHHAYRKADRLVRLRHDEEALAGAKPIVVGLGCTAAVQTTGGGSGGYAAFVTCWHIGGTANFALRLPKSHTRAQQECAIGALLIYALTRAD
;
A
#
# COMPACT_ATOMS: atom_id res chain seq x y z
N ALA A 1 4.81 1.21 -6.68
CA ALA A 1 4.31 2.33 -5.84
C ALA A 1 3.50 1.78 -4.68
N ILE A 2 3.32 2.58 -3.63
CA ILE A 2 2.63 2.17 -2.40
C ILE A 2 1.59 3.23 -1.99
N ILE A 3 0.39 2.79 -1.62
CA ILE A 3 -0.66 3.64 -1.06
C ILE A 3 -1.15 3.00 0.24
N THR A 4 -1.10 3.74 1.35
CA THR A 4 -1.50 3.23 2.66
C THR A 4 -2.41 4.20 3.40
N ALA A 5 -3.59 3.75 3.81
CA ALA A 5 -4.55 4.50 4.61
C ALA A 5 -4.69 3.87 6.01
N GLY A 6 -4.73 4.71 7.05
CA GLY A 6 -4.91 4.27 8.45
C GLY A 6 -3.67 3.66 9.11
N GLY A 7 -2.80 2.96 8.37
CA GLY A 7 -1.51 2.45 8.83
C GLY A 7 -0.66 1.85 7.70
N GLY A 8 0.64 1.71 7.94
CA GLY A 8 1.63 1.22 6.97
C GLY A 8 2.74 2.22 6.61
N ALA A 9 2.80 3.39 7.24
CA ALA A 9 3.88 4.37 7.10
C ALA A 9 5.26 3.78 7.42
N SER A 10 5.31 2.84 8.36
CA SER A 10 6.54 2.11 8.70
C SER A 10 7.15 1.39 7.50
N ALA A 11 6.34 0.84 6.58
CA ALA A 11 6.86 0.23 5.34
C ALA A 11 7.49 1.28 4.43
N ILE A 12 6.84 2.44 4.26
CA ILE A 12 7.40 3.55 3.47
C ILE A 12 8.74 3.99 4.08
N ALA A 13 8.78 4.19 5.40
CA ALA A 13 10.01 4.53 6.11
C ALA A 13 11.11 3.48 5.86
N SER A 14 10.80 2.19 6.03
CA SER A 14 11.76 1.10 5.77
C SER A 14 12.27 1.08 4.34
N LEU A 15 11.39 1.26 3.34
CA LEU A 15 11.79 1.31 1.93
C LEU A 15 12.70 2.51 1.65
N THR A 16 12.34 3.69 2.18
CA THR A 16 13.11 4.93 1.97
C THR A 16 14.45 4.96 2.72
N ALA A 17 14.60 4.18 3.78
CA ALA A 17 15.85 4.06 4.53
C ALA A 17 16.94 3.30 3.75
N VAL A 18 16.59 2.56 2.68
CA VAL A 18 17.55 1.85 1.84
C VAL A 18 18.21 2.84 0.86
N PRO A 19 19.55 2.96 0.84
CA PRO A 19 20.24 3.78 -0.15
C PRO A 19 19.87 3.38 -1.58
N GLY A 20 19.53 4.36 -2.43
CA GLY A 20 19.11 4.10 -3.81
C GLY A 20 17.64 3.68 -3.96
N CYS A 21 16.80 3.83 -2.92
CA CYS A 21 15.37 3.53 -2.99
C CYS A 21 14.64 4.24 -4.14
N SER A 22 15.13 5.39 -4.62
CA SER A 22 14.61 6.11 -5.79
C SER A 22 14.64 5.30 -7.09
N ASN A 23 15.45 4.24 -7.17
CA ASN A 23 15.52 3.35 -8.32
C ASN A 23 14.43 2.28 -8.31
N THR A 24 13.71 2.10 -7.20
CA THR A 24 12.68 1.04 -7.04
C THR A 24 11.33 1.59 -6.58
N LEU A 25 11.32 2.51 -5.60
CA LEU A 25 10.13 3.16 -5.09
C LEU A 25 9.74 4.33 -6.01
N VAL A 26 8.81 4.06 -6.92
CA VAL A 26 8.32 5.06 -7.91
C VAL A 26 7.51 6.18 -7.25
N ASP A 27 6.64 5.82 -6.29
CA ASP A 27 5.72 6.75 -5.62
C ASP A 27 5.20 6.13 -4.31
N ALA A 28 4.93 6.98 -3.33
CA ALA A 28 4.42 6.61 -2.02
C ALA A 28 3.40 7.65 -1.54
N VAL A 29 2.17 7.21 -1.24
CA VAL A 29 1.06 8.10 -0.84
C VAL A 29 0.41 7.60 0.44
N MET A 30 0.17 8.52 1.37
CA MET A 30 -0.63 8.26 2.56
C MET A 30 -1.82 9.24 2.58
N PRO A 31 -2.98 8.85 2.02
CA PRO A 31 -4.17 9.70 2.06
C PRO A 31 -4.68 9.77 3.50
N TYR A 32 -4.54 10.93 4.13
CA TYR A 32 -4.87 11.08 5.56
C TYR A 32 -6.34 11.46 5.79
N SER A 33 -6.90 12.29 4.92
CA SER A 33 -8.32 12.64 5.00
C SER A 33 -9.19 11.59 4.32
N ASN A 34 -10.43 11.49 4.78
CA ASN A 34 -11.45 10.65 4.14
C ASN A 34 -11.64 11.01 2.66
N THR A 35 -11.66 12.30 2.34
CA THR A 35 -11.78 12.81 0.98
C THR A 35 -10.60 12.40 0.11
N ALA A 36 -9.36 12.52 0.62
CA ALA A 36 -8.17 12.10 -0.12
C ALA A 36 -8.12 10.59 -0.36
N SER A 37 -8.70 9.79 0.55
CA SER A 37 -8.82 8.35 0.37
C SER A 37 -9.85 8.00 -0.69
N GLU A 38 -11.01 8.66 -0.68
CA GLU A 38 -12.10 8.45 -1.66
C GLU A 38 -11.69 8.79 -3.09
N GLU A 39 -10.83 9.78 -3.30
CA GLU A 39 -10.31 10.13 -4.63
C GLU A 39 -9.49 9.01 -5.28
N LEU A 40 -9.05 8.02 -4.48
CA LEU A 40 -8.25 6.88 -4.93
C LEU A 40 -9.08 5.60 -5.10
N LEU A 41 -10.38 5.66 -4.81
CA LEU A 41 -11.30 4.54 -4.93
C LEU A 41 -12.09 4.62 -6.24
N ASP A 42 -12.32 3.47 -6.85
CA ASP A 42 -13.14 3.36 -8.06
C ASP A 42 -14.63 3.48 -7.71
N CYS A 43 -15.01 3.10 -6.49
CA CYS A 43 -16.38 3.17 -5.97
C CYS A 43 -16.43 3.82 -4.59
N ARG A 44 -17.48 4.63 -4.35
CA ARG A 44 -17.77 5.12 -3.00
C ARG A 44 -18.23 3.96 -2.12
N THR A 45 -17.68 3.87 -0.92
CA THR A 45 -18.04 2.86 0.08
C THR A 45 -18.08 3.48 1.47
N ASP A 46 -19.06 3.05 2.27
CA ASP A 46 -19.15 3.41 3.68
C ASP A 46 -18.14 2.59 4.52
N GLU A 47 -17.79 1.39 4.07
CA GLU A 47 -16.80 0.53 4.71
C GLU A 47 -15.39 0.81 4.17
N ARG A 48 -14.64 1.64 4.90
CA ARG A 48 -13.29 2.10 4.49
C ARG A 48 -12.17 1.10 4.77
N VAL A 49 -12.41 0.12 5.63
CA VAL A 49 -11.40 -0.88 6.02
C VAL A 49 -11.89 -2.25 5.59
N SER A 50 -11.64 -2.57 4.33
CA SER A 50 -12.07 -3.81 3.69
C SER A 50 -11.04 -4.30 2.67
N ALA A 51 -11.15 -5.57 2.28
CA ALA A 51 -10.32 -6.14 1.22
C ALA A 51 -10.51 -5.41 -0.12
N GLN A 52 -11.75 -4.98 -0.43
CA GLN A 52 -12.05 -4.21 -1.64
C GLN A 52 -11.26 -2.91 -1.67
N VAL A 53 -11.33 -2.12 -0.59
CA VAL A 53 -10.58 -0.84 -0.52
C VAL A 53 -9.08 -1.08 -0.64
N GLY A 54 -8.52 -2.07 0.06
CA GLY A 54 -7.10 -2.43 -0.07
C GLY A 54 -6.70 -2.76 -1.52
N SER A 55 -7.55 -3.49 -2.25
CA SER A 55 -7.34 -3.86 -3.64
C SER A 55 -7.44 -2.68 -4.60
N GLU A 56 -8.43 -1.79 -4.43
CA GLU A 56 -8.56 -0.58 -5.25
C GLU A 56 -7.34 0.34 -5.08
N LEU A 57 -6.88 0.54 -3.84
CA LEU A 57 -5.65 1.31 -3.57
C LEU A 57 -4.41 0.68 -4.23
N ALA A 58 -4.27 -0.64 -4.17
CA ALA A 58 -3.16 -1.35 -4.82
C ALA A 58 -3.20 -1.23 -6.34
N HIS A 59 -4.40 -1.36 -6.94
CA HIS A 59 -4.61 -1.22 -8.36
C HIS A 59 -4.31 0.22 -8.83
N HIS A 60 -4.76 1.23 -8.08
CA HIS A 60 -4.43 2.63 -8.34
C HIS A 60 -2.91 2.88 -8.25
N ALA A 61 -2.26 2.34 -7.22
CA ALA A 61 -0.81 2.41 -7.05
C ALA A 61 -0.07 1.80 -8.26
N TYR A 62 -0.51 0.63 -8.73
CA TYR A 62 0.05 -0.02 -9.91
C TYR A 62 -0.12 0.85 -11.16
N ARG A 63 -1.34 1.31 -11.45
CA ARG A 63 -1.63 2.10 -12.67
C ARG A 63 -0.79 3.38 -12.71
N LYS A 64 -0.65 4.06 -11.57
CA LYS A 64 0.20 5.24 -11.44
C LYS A 64 1.68 4.88 -11.68
N ALA A 65 2.17 3.80 -11.09
CA ALA A 65 3.54 3.34 -11.28
C ALA A 65 3.83 2.94 -12.73
N ASP A 66 2.97 2.16 -13.39
CA ASP A 66 3.14 1.72 -14.79
C ASP A 66 3.18 2.93 -15.72
N ARG A 67 2.31 3.93 -15.49
CA ARG A 67 2.34 5.19 -16.23
C ARG A 67 3.67 5.93 -16.06
N LEU A 68 4.14 6.12 -14.83
CA LEU A 68 5.37 6.87 -14.54
C LEU A 68 6.62 6.15 -15.07
N VAL A 69 6.65 4.82 -14.97
CA VAL A 69 7.74 3.98 -15.48
C VAL A 69 7.79 4.04 -17.00
N ARG A 70 6.66 3.99 -17.70
CA ARG A 70 6.61 4.16 -19.17
C ARG A 70 7.12 5.53 -19.61
N LEU A 71 6.70 6.59 -18.93
CA LEU A 71 7.16 7.95 -19.24
C LEU A 71 8.69 8.10 -19.07
N ARG A 72 9.29 7.47 -18.06
CA ARG A 72 10.75 7.44 -17.89
C ARG A 72 11.44 6.59 -18.95
N HIS A 73 10.87 5.45 -19.31
CA HIS A 73 11.47 4.57 -20.32
C HIS A 73 11.41 5.12 -21.74
N ASP A 74 10.43 5.97 -22.07
CA ASP A 74 10.44 6.70 -23.35
C ASP A 74 11.64 7.66 -23.46
N GLU A 75 12.22 8.12 -22.33
CA GLU A 75 13.44 8.94 -22.28
C GLU A 75 14.74 8.10 -22.28
N GLU A 76 14.70 6.87 -21.75
CA GLU A 76 15.85 5.98 -21.56
C GLU A 76 15.84 4.73 -22.49
N ALA A 77 15.06 4.74 -23.58
CA ALA A 77 14.67 3.59 -24.42
C ALA A 77 15.78 2.80 -25.16
N LEU A 78 17.03 2.85 -24.71
CA LEU A 78 18.13 2.03 -25.21
C LEU A 78 18.61 1.08 -24.10
N ALA A 79 18.33 -0.23 -24.27
CA ALA A 79 19.08 -1.37 -23.72
C ALA A 79 18.59 -2.14 -22.47
N GLY A 80 17.29 -2.46 -22.31
CA GLY A 80 16.89 -3.33 -21.19
C GLY A 80 15.58 -4.12 -21.31
N ALA A 81 15.48 -5.14 -20.45
CA ALA A 81 14.23 -5.85 -20.16
C ALA A 81 13.22 -4.92 -19.47
N LYS A 82 11.93 -5.08 -19.75
CA LYS A 82 10.87 -4.26 -19.17
C LYS A 82 10.85 -4.44 -17.64
N PRO A 83 10.87 -3.37 -16.83
CA PRO A 83 10.85 -3.50 -15.37
C PRO A 83 9.54 -4.11 -14.89
N ILE A 84 9.63 -4.87 -13.80
CA ILE A 84 8.45 -5.39 -13.09
C ILE A 84 7.84 -4.22 -12.31
N VAL A 85 6.57 -3.95 -12.57
CA VAL A 85 5.81 -2.89 -11.89
C VAL A 85 4.85 -3.51 -10.89
N VAL A 86 4.93 -3.05 -9.64
CA VAL A 86 4.09 -3.51 -8.53
C VAL A 86 3.39 -2.32 -7.86
N GLY A 87 2.11 -2.50 -7.55
CA GLY A 87 1.30 -1.61 -6.72
C GLY A 87 0.98 -2.25 -5.37
N LEU A 88 1.29 -1.57 -4.28
CA LEU A 88 0.90 -1.96 -2.93
C LEU A 88 -0.23 -1.06 -2.42
N GLY A 89 -1.25 -1.67 -1.82
CA GLY A 89 -2.38 -0.99 -1.21
C GLY A 89 -2.59 -1.47 0.22
N CYS A 90 -2.88 -0.56 1.14
CA CYS A 90 -3.26 -0.89 2.51
C CYS A 90 -4.40 0.01 2.98
N THR A 91 -5.39 -0.59 3.66
CA THR A 91 -6.31 0.13 4.53
C THR A 91 -6.33 -0.53 5.90
N ALA A 92 -6.33 0.26 6.97
CA ALA A 92 -6.29 -0.26 8.32
C ALA A 92 -7.15 0.52 9.32
N ALA A 93 -7.83 -0.23 10.19
CA ALA A 93 -8.41 0.25 11.43
C ALA A 93 -7.43 -0.07 12.57
N VAL A 94 -6.90 0.97 13.19
CA VAL A 94 -5.89 0.90 14.25
C VAL A 94 -6.35 1.66 15.48
N GLN A 95 -5.65 1.48 16.60
CA GLN A 95 -5.98 2.12 17.87
C GLN A 95 -5.95 3.65 17.75
N THR A 96 -7.05 4.30 18.14
CA THR A 96 -7.17 5.76 18.25
C THR A 96 -7.41 6.18 19.69
N THR A 97 -7.24 7.47 20.00
CA THR A 97 -7.44 8.04 21.34
C THR A 97 -8.87 7.87 21.86
N GLY A 98 -9.86 7.73 20.97
CA GLY A 98 -11.28 7.62 21.31
C GLY A 98 -11.78 6.21 21.64
N GLY A 99 -10.93 5.17 21.58
CA GLY A 99 -11.29 3.80 21.99
C GLY A 99 -12.48 3.22 21.21
N GLY A 100 -12.31 2.92 19.93
CA GLY A 100 -13.33 2.25 19.13
C GLY A 100 -13.71 0.86 19.69
N SER A 101 -15.00 0.52 19.68
CA SER A 101 -15.51 -0.78 20.17
C SER A 101 -15.20 -1.94 19.21
N GLY A 102 -15.01 -1.65 17.92
CA GLY A 102 -14.67 -2.60 16.87
C GLY A 102 -13.31 -3.29 17.04
N GLY A 103 -13.10 -4.35 16.26
CA GLY A 103 -11.78 -4.96 16.14
C GLY A 103 -10.83 -4.08 15.32
N TYR A 104 -9.52 -4.27 15.51
CA TYR A 104 -8.51 -3.66 14.67
C TYR A 104 -8.10 -4.65 13.57
N ALA A 105 -7.96 -4.15 12.35
CA ALA A 105 -7.61 -4.97 11.21
C ALA A 105 -6.88 -4.14 10.15
N ALA A 106 -6.11 -4.81 9.32
CA ALA A 106 -5.54 -4.25 8.11
C ALA A 106 -5.78 -5.19 6.92
N PHE A 107 -6.05 -4.60 5.77
CA PHE A 107 -6.14 -5.30 4.49
C PHE A 107 -5.02 -4.78 3.60
N VAL A 108 -4.14 -5.68 3.19
CA VAL A 108 -2.98 -5.39 2.35
C VAL A 108 -3.14 -6.11 1.04
N THR A 109 -2.90 -5.42 -0.07
CA THR A 109 -2.96 -6.00 -1.41
C THR A 109 -1.67 -5.68 -2.16
N CYS A 110 -1.12 -6.69 -2.82
CA CYS A 110 -0.06 -6.56 -3.82
C CYS A 110 -0.65 -6.84 -5.20
N TRP A 111 -0.51 -5.88 -6.11
CA TRP A 111 -1.05 -5.93 -7.47
C TRP A 111 0.09 -5.85 -8.47
N HIS A 112 0.12 -6.75 -9.44
CA HIS A 112 1.03 -6.73 -10.59
C HIS A 112 0.32 -7.31 -11.82
N ILE A 113 0.95 -7.19 -12.99
CA ILE A 113 0.34 -7.65 -14.26
C ILE A 113 0.02 -9.15 -14.30
N GLY A 114 0.73 -9.96 -13.49
CA GLY A 114 0.55 -11.40 -13.40
C GLY A 114 -0.54 -11.83 -12.41
N GLY A 115 -1.04 -10.93 -11.57
CA GLY A 115 -2.05 -11.28 -10.58
C GLY A 115 -2.10 -10.36 -9.37
N THR A 116 -2.79 -10.83 -8.33
CA THR A 116 -3.01 -10.08 -7.11
C THR A 116 -2.89 -11.00 -5.90
N ALA A 117 -2.19 -10.56 -4.86
CA ALA A 117 -2.11 -11.23 -3.57
C ALA A 117 -2.77 -10.36 -2.50
N ASN A 118 -3.75 -10.93 -1.80
CA ASN A 118 -4.55 -10.25 -0.79
C ASN A 118 -4.27 -10.83 0.60
N PHE A 119 -4.11 -9.95 1.58
CA PHE A 119 -3.84 -10.31 2.98
C PHE A 119 -4.79 -9.58 3.90
N ALA A 120 -5.25 -10.28 4.93
CA ALA A 120 -6.00 -9.70 6.03
C ALA A 120 -5.25 -9.99 7.33
N LEU A 121 -5.02 -8.94 8.12
CA LEU A 121 -4.37 -9.02 9.42
C LEU A 121 -5.33 -8.55 10.49
N ARG A 122 -5.65 -9.44 11.44
CA ARG A 122 -6.32 -9.03 12.67
C ARG A 122 -5.28 -8.50 13.65
N LEU A 123 -5.50 -7.31 14.17
CA LEU A 123 -4.58 -6.64 15.09
C LEU A 123 -5.08 -6.82 16.54
N PRO A 124 -4.22 -7.33 17.45
CA PRO A 124 -4.60 -7.50 18.85
C PRO A 124 -4.95 -6.17 19.51
N LYS A 125 -6.01 -6.16 20.35
CA LYS A 125 -6.37 -5.00 21.18
C LYS A 125 -5.30 -4.68 22.23
N SER A 126 -4.47 -5.64 22.60
CA SER A 126 -3.33 -5.46 23.52
C SER A 126 -2.13 -4.76 22.87
N HIS A 127 -2.06 -4.70 21.54
CA HIS A 127 -0.99 -3.98 20.85
C HIS A 127 -1.20 -2.48 20.96
N THR A 128 -0.11 -1.76 21.25
CA THR A 128 -0.07 -0.31 21.11
C THR A 128 -0.21 0.09 19.64
N ARG A 129 -0.61 1.34 19.38
CA ARG A 129 -0.64 1.91 18.02
C ARG A 129 0.66 1.69 17.25
N ALA A 130 1.81 1.83 17.90
CA ALA A 130 3.13 1.62 17.30
C ALA A 130 3.39 0.15 16.93
N GLN A 131 2.99 -0.79 17.80
CA GLN A 131 3.09 -2.22 17.50
C GLN A 131 2.19 -2.62 16.34
N GLN A 132 0.96 -2.07 16.29
CA GLN A 132 0.06 -2.27 15.15
C GLN A 132 0.67 -1.73 13.85
N GLU A 133 1.26 -0.53 13.90
CA GLU A 133 1.92 0.08 12.73
C GLU A 133 3.09 -0.76 12.22
N CYS A 134 3.91 -1.28 13.13
CA CYS A 134 5.04 -2.14 12.77
C CYS A 134 4.57 -3.44 12.12
N ALA A 135 3.51 -4.07 12.65
CA ALA A 135 2.95 -5.30 12.09
C ALA A 135 2.38 -5.09 10.68
N ILE A 136 1.67 -3.97 10.45
CA ILE A 136 1.16 -3.61 9.11
C ILE A 136 2.31 -3.35 8.14
N GLY A 137 3.33 -2.61 8.58
CA GLY A 137 4.51 -2.34 7.76
C GLY A 137 5.24 -3.61 7.32
N ALA A 138 5.46 -4.53 8.27
CA ALA A 138 6.08 -5.81 7.98
C ALA A 138 5.25 -6.63 6.97
N LEU A 139 3.91 -6.61 7.09
CA LEU A 139 3.02 -7.29 6.13
C LEU A 139 3.10 -6.67 4.72
N LEU A 140 3.22 -5.35 4.60
CA LEU A 140 3.41 -4.67 3.32
C LEU A 140 4.71 -5.08 2.64
N ILE A 141 5.82 -5.16 3.40
CA ILE A 141 7.10 -5.64 2.88
C ILE A 141 7.01 -7.12 2.50
N TYR A 142 6.35 -7.95 3.30
CA TYR A 142 6.13 -9.36 2.97
C TYR A 142 5.29 -9.50 1.68
N ALA A 143 4.22 -8.73 1.53
CA ALA A 143 3.36 -8.76 0.36
C ALA A 143 4.12 -8.44 -0.94
N LEU A 144 5.14 -7.58 -0.88
CA LEU A 144 6.01 -7.28 -2.02
C LEU A 144 6.75 -8.53 -2.54
N THR A 145 7.10 -9.48 -1.65
CA THR A 145 7.75 -10.75 -2.03
C THR A 145 6.79 -11.72 -2.73
N ARG A 146 5.52 -11.33 -2.89
CA ARG A 146 4.49 -12.10 -3.59
C ARG A 146 4.18 -11.63 -5.00
N ALA A 147 4.86 -10.58 -5.47
CA ALA A 147 4.94 -10.28 -6.88
C ALA A 147 5.97 -11.23 -7.52
N ASP A 148 5.49 -12.37 -8.04
CA ASP A 148 6.28 -13.29 -8.87
C ASP A 148 6.30 -12.82 -10.34
#